data_AF-A0A4D7H2Q6-F1
#
_entry.id   AF-A0A4D7H2Q6-F1
#
_cell.length_a   1.000
_cell.length_b   1.000
_cell.length_c   1.000
_cell.angle_alpha   90.00
_cell.angle_beta   90.00
_cell.angle_gamma   90.00
#
_symmetry.space_group_name_H-M   'P 1'
#
loop_
_entity.id
_entity.type
_entity.pdbx_description
1 polymer ?
#
loop_
_entity_poly.entity_id
_entity_poly.type
_entity_poly.pdbx_seq_one_letter_code
_entity_poly.pdbx_strand_id
1 'polypeptide(L)'
;MRVLDGAVLELDAETVEAGLGTDSVLVAERGGHVVGALVRDDDHVEAVAVRRQHRAEGIGGALVRDALSRTGHLTAEFDPRVREFYESLGFEIRERNGRLWGEKRNRARD
;
A
#
# COMPACT_ATOMS: atom_id res chain seq x y z
N MET A 1 -5.53 2.28 14.80
CA MET A 1 -4.89 1.85 13.54
C MET A 1 -3.50 2.48 13.49
N ARG A 2 -2.45 1.65 13.53
CA ARG A 2 -1.06 2.12 13.55
C ARG A 2 -0.66 2.44 12.12
N VAL A 3 -0.66 3.72 11.75
CA VAL A 3 0.15 4.17 10.63
C VAL A 3 1.58 3.84 11.03
N LEU A 4 2.23 2.91 10.33
CA LEU A 4 3.67 2.72 10.44
C LEU A 4 4.30 4.01 9.90
N ASP A 5 4.44 5.00 10.79
CA ASP A 5 5.25 6.18 10.58
C ASP A 5 6.61 5.66 10.11
N GLY A 6 7.08 6.16 8.97
CA GLY A 6 8.06 5.49 8.10
C GLY A 6 9.48 5.46 8.68
N ALA A 7 9.63 4.82 9.83
CA ALA A 7 10.83 4.58 10.61
C ALA A 7 10.79 3.17 11.26
N VAL A 8 10.17 2.17 10.63
CA VAL A 8 10.41 0.76 10.97
C VAL A 8 10.34 -0.08 9.67
N LEU A 9 11.31 0.15 8.78
CA LEU A 9 11.72 -0.81 7.75
C LEU A 9 13.24 -1.01 7.88
N GLU A 10 13.72 -1.09 9.12
CA GLU A 10 14.84 -1.96 9.50
C GLU A 10 14.27 -3.23 10.15
N LEU A 11 13.11 -3.69 9.66
CA LEU A 11 12.67 -5.04 9.94
C LEU A 11 13.31 -5.89 8.86
N ASP A 12 14.33 -6.63 9.30
CA ASP A 12 14.81 -7.83 8.64
C ASP A 12 13.62 -8.68 8.15
N ALA A 13 13.83 -9.34 7.03
CA ALA A 13 12.81 -10.07 6.26
C ALA A 13 12.00 -11.13 7.05
N GLU A 14 12.34 -11.39 8.32
CA GLU A 14 11.67 -12.33 9.22
C GLU A 14 10.31 -11.87 9.76
N THR A 15 9.93 -10.58 9.69
CA THR A 15 8.64 -10.12 10.26
C THR A 15 7.41 -10.37 9.35
N VAL A 16 7.59 -10.95 8.17
CA VAL A 16 6.49 -11.27 7.23
C VAL A 16 5.86 -12.65 7.51
N GLU A 17 6.26 -13.35 8.58
CA GLU A 17 5.83 -14.72 8.90
C GLU A 17 4.68 -14.80 9.93
N ALA A 18 3.77 -13.83 9.97
CA ALA A 18 2.62 -13.87 10.89
C ALA A 18 1.28 -13.68 10.17
N GLY A 19 0.76 -14.80 9.65
CA GLY A 19 -0.68 -15.10 9.68
C GLY A 19 -1.58 -14.27 8.76
N LEU A 20 -1.15 -13.99 7.54
CA LEU A 20 -2.03 -13.48 6.49
C LEU A 20 -1.87 -14.40 5.27
N GLY A 21 -2.96 -14.72 4.56
CA GLY A 21 -2.93 -15.66 3.43
C GLY A 21 -1.92 -15.25 2.35
N THR A 22 -1.44 -16.17 1.51
CA THR A 22 -0.34 -15.94 0.54
C THR A 22 -0.49 -14.71 -0.37
N ASP A 23 -1.70 -14.15 -0.51
CA ASP A 23 -1.98 -12.97 -1.35
C ASP A 23 -2.16 -11.64 -0.60
N SER A 24 -2.02 -11.63 0.72
CA SER A 24 -2.23 -10.44 1.57
C SER A 24 -1.02 -9.52 1.65
N VAL A 25 0.18 -9.98 1.26
CA VAL A 25 1.41 -9.20 1.33
C VAL A 25 2.09 -9.16 -0.03
N LEU A 26 2.38 -7.96 -0.52
CA LEU A 26 3.18 -7.71 -1.70
C LEU A 26 4.51 -7.07 -1.29
N VAL A 27 5.60 -7.55 -1.87
CA VAL A 27 6.96 -7.08 -1.55
C VAL A 27 7.63 -6.57 -2.82
N ALA A 28 8.33 -5.44 -2.69
CA ALA A 28 9.21 -4.91 -3.72
C ALA A 28 10.66 -5.18 -3.32
N GLU A 29 11.40 -5.85 -4.19
CA GLU A 29 12.80 -6.21 -3.96
C GLU A 29 13.74 -5.52 -4.96
N ARG A 30 14.94 -5.18 -4.49
CA ARG A 30 16.05 -4.65 -5.29
C ARG A 30 17.35 -5.28 -4.82
N GLY A 31 18.08 -5.92 -5.72
CA GLY A 31 19.38 -6.51 -5.40
C GLY A 31 19.34 -7.52 -4.25
N GLY A 32 18.24 -8.27 -4.11
CA GLY A 32 18.05 -9.23 -3.01
C GLY A 32 17.58 -8.63 -1.69
N HIS A 33 17.25 -7.33 -1.64
CA HIS A 33 16.76 -6.66 -0.44
C HIS A 33 15.34 -6.12 -0.62
N VAL A 34 14.52 -6.25 0.43
CA VAL A 34 13.20 -5.65 0.51
C VAL A 34 13.31 -4.13 0.67
N VAL A 35 12.76 -3.41 -0.32
CA VAL A 35 12.76 -1.93 -0.35
C VAL A 35 11.37 -1.32 -0.16
N GLY A 36 10.31 -2.13 -0.26
CA GLY A 36 8.95 -1.72 0.09
C GLY A 36 8.02 -2.92 0.24
N ALA A 37 6.90 -2.69 0.92
CA ALA A 37 5.87 -3.69 1.14
C ALA A 37 4.48 -3.04 1.14
N LEU A 38 3.47 -3.81 0.73
CA LEU A 38 2.06 -3.51 0.88
C LEU A 38 1.39 -4.68 1.58
N VAL A 39 0.57 -4.37 2.59
CA VAL A 39 -0.25 -5.34 3.31
C VAL A 39 -1.71 -5.00 3.04
N ARG A 40 -2.51 -6.02 2.74
CA ARG A 40 -3.96 -5.91 2.51
C ARG A 40 -4.74 -6.99 3.23
N ASP A 41 -5.96 -6.66 3.61
CA ASP A 41 -7.01 -7.60 3.98
C ASP A 41 -8.07 -7.57 2.89
N ASP A 42 -8.15 -8.64 2.09
CA ASP A 42 -8.90 -8.65 0.83
C ASP A 42 -8.64 -7.39 -0.03
N ASP A 43 -9.65 -6.57 -0.30
CA ASP A 43 -9.52 -5.34 -1.08
C ASP A 43 -9.10 -4.12 -0.25
N HIS A 44 -8.91 -4.25 1.05
CA HIS A 44 -8.53 -3.14 1.93
C HIS A 44 -7.01 -3.07 2.13
N VAL A 45 -6.40 -1.95 1.78
CA VAL A 45 -4.98 -1.68 2.04
C VAL A 45 -4.80 -1.25 3.50
N GLU A 46 -4.18 -2.12 4.28
CA GLU A 46 -3.83 -1.88 5.68
C GLU A 46 -2.58 -1.02 5.81
N ALA A 47 -1.57 -1.26 4.96
CA ALA A 47 -0.31 -0.55 5.00
C ALA A 47 0.41 -0.52 3.65
N VAL A 48 1.09 0.60 3.37
CA VAL A 48 2.11 0.70 2.32
C VAL A 48 3.34 1.36 2.93
N ALA A 49 4.49 0.68 2.83
CA ALA A 49 5.75 1.18 3.38
C ALA A 49 6.86 1.07 2.34
N VAL A 50 7.65 2.13 2.21
CA VAL A 50 8.83 2.18 1.32
C VAL A 50 9.99 2.79 2.10
N ARG A 51 11.17 2.16 2.00
CA ARG A 51 12.40 2.66 2.63
C ARG A 51 12.65 4.10 2.19
N ARG A 52 13.03 4.97 3.13
CA ARG A 52 13.19 6.43 2.91
C ARG A 52 14.03 6.78 1.68
N GLN A 53 15.17 6.08 1.53
CA GLN A 53 16.11 6.26 0.44
C GLN A 53 15.54 5.90 -0.95
N HIS A 54 14.43 5.17 -1.01
CA HIS A 54 13.76 4.73 -2.24
C HIS A 54 12.38 5.36 -2.44
N ARG A 55 12.05 6.39 -1.65
CA ARG A 55 10.84 7.18 -1.88
C ARG A 55 10.97 7.97 -3.18
N ALA A 56 9.83 8.39 -3.73
CA ALA A 56 9.73 9.06 -5.04
C ALA A 56 10.23 8.25 -6.26
N GLU A 57 10.70 7.01 -6.08
CA GLU A 57 11.02 6.09 -7.18
C GLU A 57 9.80 5.35 -7.75
N GLY A 58 8.59 5.67 -7.29
CA GLY A 58 7.35 5.03 -7.76
C GLY A 58 7.05 3.64 -7.19
N ILE A 59 7.87 3.12 -6.26
CA ILE A 59 7.71 1.78 -5.65
C ILE A 59 6.34 1.61 -4.99
N GLY A 60 5.93 2.56 -4.14
CA GLY A 60 4.61 2.50 -3.48
C GLY A 60 3.45 2.47 -4.48
N GLY A 61 3.56 3.24 -5.56
CA GLY A 61 2.57 3.24 -6.63
C GLY A 61 2.56 1.92 -7.43
N ALA A 62 3.72 1.28 -7.63
CA ALA A 62 3.79 -0.03 -8.27
C ALA A 62 3.11 -1.10 -7.41
N LEU A 63 3.38 -1.11 -6.10
CA LEU A 63 2.73 -2.04 -5.16
C LEU A 63 1.20 -1.89 -5.16
N VAL A 64 0.68 -0.65 -5.07
CA VAL A 64 -0.78 -0.41 -5.08
C VAL A 64 -1.41 -0.80 -6.41
N ARG A 65 -0.73 -0.57 -7.54
CA ARG A 65 -1.24 -0.99 -8.86
C ARG A 65 -1.26 -2.51 -9.01
N ASP A 66 -0.27 -3.22 -8.46
CA ASP A 66 -0.25 -4.69 -8.45
C ASP A 66 -1.34 -5.25 -7.55
N ALA A 67 -1.55 -4.69 -6.36
CA ALA A 67 -2.69 -5.06 -5.53
C ALA A 67 -4.02 -4.85 -6.26
N LEU A 68 -4.18 -3.72 -6.96
CA LEU A 68 -5.41 -3.41 -7.70
C LEU A 68 -5.64 -4.33 -8.90
N SER A 69 -4.58 -4.79 -9.56
CA SER A 69 -4.70 -5.72 -10.70
C SER A 69 -5.18 -7.09 -10.23
N ARG A 70 -4.76 -7.53 -9.05
CA ARG A 70 -5.14 -8.82 -8.44
C ARG A 70 -6.56 -8.83 -7.91
N THR A 71 -7.03 -7.71 -7.34
CA THR A 71 -8.35 -7.63 -6.70
C THR A 71 -9.44 -7.03 -7.58
N GLY A 72 -9.06 -6.22 -8.56
CA GLY A 72 -10.00 -5.39 -9.34
C GLY A 72 -10.61 -4.22 -8.55
N HIS A 73 -10.36 -4.13 -7.24
CA HIS A 73 -10.88 -3.11 -6.36
C HIS A 73 -9.94 -2.91 -5.17
N LEU A 74 -9.66 -1.66 -4.78
CA LEU A 74 -8.97 -1.35 -3.55
C LEU A 74 -9.65 -0.23 -2.77
N THR A 75 -9.62 -0.38 -1.45
CA THR A 75 -9.93 0.69 -0.49
C THR A 75 -8.74 0.94 0.43
N ALA A 76 -8.65 2.13 1.02
CA ALA A 76 -7.60 2.46 1.99
C ALA A 76 -8.07 3.56 2.95
N GLU A 77 -7.73 3.45 4.24
CA GLU A 77 -7.91 4.52 5.22
C GLU A 77 -6.56 5.15 5.59
N PHE A 78 -6.40 6.46 5.40
CA PHE A 78 -5.09 7.12 5.52
C PHE A 78 -5.15 8.54 6.10
N ASP A 79 -3.97 9.03 6.49
CA ASP A 79 -3.76 10.39 7.00
C ASP A 79 -3.74 11.42 5.85
N PRO A 80 -4.25 12.65 6.05
CA PRO A 80 -4.22 13.71 5.04
C PRO A 80 -2.86 13.95 4.37
N ARG A 81 -1.75 13.69 5.07
CA ARG A 81 -0.38 13.87 4.55
C ARG A 81 -0.04 12.97 3.36
N VAL A 82 -0.74 11.85 3.18
CA VAL A 82 -0.53 10.93 2.03
C VAL A 82 -1.64 11.03 0.99
N ARG A 83 -2.50 12.06 1.08
CA ARG A 83 -3.58 12.29 0.12
C ARG A 83 -3.08 12.36 -1.32
N GLU A 84 -2.06 13.19 -1.59
CA GLU A 84 -1.51 13.38 -2.93
C GLU A 84 -1.01 12.07 -3.56
N PHE A 85 -0.50 11.14 -2.73
CA PHE A 85 -0.10 9.82 -3.20
C PHE A 85 -1.28 9.03 -3.75
N TYR A 86 -2.39 8.93 -3.02
CA TYR A 86 -3.59 8.21 -3.48
C TYR A 86 -4.31 8.95 -4.63
N GLU A 87 -4.35 10.28 -4.64
CA GLU A 87 -4.89 11.07 -5.75
C GLU A 87 -4.10 10.85 -7.04
N SER A 88 -2.76 10.77 -6.96
CA SER A 88 -1.91 10.49 -8.12
C SER A 88 -2.16 9.11 -8.73
N LEU A 89 -2.70 8.18 -7.94
CA LEU A 89 -3.09 6.85 -8.37
C LEU A 89 -4.53 6.81 -8.88
N GLY A 90 -5.28 7.92 -8.82
CA GLY A 90 -6.66 8.02 -9.28
C GLY A 90 -7.67 7.37 -8.32
N PHE A 91 -7.38 7.35 -7.02
CA PHE A 91 -8.38 6.98 -6.01
C PHE A 91 -9.41 8.11 -5.86
N GLU A 92 -10.68 7.75 -5.72
CA GLU A 92 -11.71 8.65 -5.23
C GLU A 92 -11.54 8.79 -3.72
N ILE A 93 -11.36 10.02 -3.21
CA ILE A 93 -11.10 10.27 -1.80
C ILE A 93 -12.28 10.97 -1.15
N ARG A 94 -12.68 10.48 0.03
CA ARG A 94 -13.73 11.05 0.88
C ARG A 94 -13.24 11.14 2.32
N GLU A 95 -13.80 12.06 3.10
CA GLU A 95 -13.54 12.10 4.55
C GLU A 95 -14.52 11.17 5.28
N ARG A 96 -14.01 10.39 6.23
CA ARG A 96 -14.79 9.50 7.09
C ARG A 96 -14.19 9.49 8.50
N ASN A 97 -14.99 9.85 9.50
CA ASN A 97 -14.58 9.82 10.92
C ASN A 97 -13.25 10.54 11.21
N GLY A 98 -12.98 11.67 10.55
CA GLY A 98 -11.73 12.43 10.73
C GLY A 98 -10.50 11.85 10.03
N ARG A 99 -10.67 10.84 9.17
CA ARG A 99 -9.63 10.26 8.31
C ARG A 99 -10.03 10.33 6.85
N LEU A 100 -9.06 10.16 5.96
CA LEU A 100 -9.33 10.04 4.53
C LEU A 100 -9.55 8.58 4.16
N TRP A 101 -10.57 8.35 3.35
CA TRP A 101 -10.91 7.08 2.75
C TRP A 101 -10.74 7.18 1.24
N GLY A 102 -9.88 6.34 0.67
CA GLY A 102 -9.69 6.21 -0.76
C GLY A 102 -10.36 4.96 -1.30
N GLU A 103 -10.97 5.05 -2.47
CA GLU A 103 -11.55 3.93 -3.21
C GLU A 103 -11.09 3.95 -4.67
N LYS A 104 -10.69 2.80 -5.22
CA LYS A 104 -10.45 2.65 -6.65
C LYS A 104 -10.93 1.30 -7.15
N ARG A 105 -11.56 1.26 -8.33
CA ARG A 105 -11.87 0.04 -9.07
C ARG A 105 -11.06 0.01 -10.35
N ASN A 106 -10.56 -1.17 -10.70
CA ASN A 106 -10.06 -1.39 -12.05
C ASN A 106 -11.29 -1.45 -12.93
N ARG A 107 -11.54 -0.41 -13.74
CA ARG A 107 -12.48 -0.56 -14.85
C ARG A 107 -11.86 -1.61 -15.75
N ALA A 108 -12.40 -2.83 -15.72
CA ALA A 108 -12.04 -3.83 -16.72
C ALA A 108 -12.10 -3.13 -18.08
N ARG A 109 -11.03 -3.26 -18.87
CA ARG A 109 -11.12 -2.95 -20.29
C ARG A 109 -12.17 -3.92 -20.84
N ASP A 110 -13.38 -3.43 -21.07
CA ASP A 110 -14.31 -4.00 -22.03
C ASP A 110 -13.64 -4.14 -23.41
#